data_AF-A0AAW8RPH8-F1
#
_entry.id   AF-A0AAW8RPH8-F1
#
_cell.length_a   1.000
_cell.length_b   1.000
_cell.length_c   1.000
_cell.angle_alpha   90.00
_cell.angle_beta   90.00
_cell.angle_gamma   90.00
#
_symmetry.space_group_name_H-M   'P 1'
#
loop_
_entity.id
_entity.type
_entity.pdbx_description
1 polymer ?
#
loop_
_entity_poly.entity_id
_entity_poly.type
_entity_poly.pdbx_seq_one_letter_code
_entity_poly.pdbx_strand_id
1 'polypeptide(L)' 'MISVKGLGDEIFEAMMNKAQRDVQEKILTAASYGQTSCTIRSKGLTPSFLAALETEGVSSIEQDNDTLKLFWEF' A
#
# COMPACT_ATOMS: atom_id res chain seq x y z
N MET A 1 -25.97 -24.33 2.56
CA MET A 1 -24.51 -24.18 2.48
C MET A 1 -24.15 -22.94 3.28
N ILE A 2 -23.75 -23.10 4.54
CA ILE A 2 -23.34 -21.95 5.38
C ILE A 2 -21.88 -21.72 5.04
N SER A 3 -21.60 -20.69 4.23
CA SER A 3 -20.24 -20.27 3.93
C SER A 3 -19.67 -19.60 5.17
N VAL A 4 -19.06 -20.39 6.05
CA VAL A 4 -18.28 -19.87 7.17
C VAL A 4 -17.01 -19.28 6.53
N LYS A 5 -17.04 -17.99 6.15
CA LYS A 5 -15.80 -17.22 6.03
C LYS A 5 -15.14 -17.34 7.40
N GLY A 6 -13.97 -17.97 7.48
CA GLY A 6 -13.33 -18.20 8.76
C GLY A 6 -12.93 -16.87 9.39
N LEU A 7 -12.90 -16.76 10.72
CA LEU A 7 -12.36 -15.59 11.43
C LEU A 7 -10.94 -15.21 10.93
N GLY A 8 -10.20 -16.19 10.40
CA GLY A 8 -8.90 -15.96 9.76
C GLY A 8 -8.97 -15.09 8.49
N ASP A 9 -10.02 -15.23 7.69
CA ASP A 9 -10.21 -14.45 6.45
C ASP A 9 -10.53 -12.98 6.80
N GLU A 10 -11.38 -12.76 7.79
CA GLU A 10 -11.75 -11.41 8.26
C GLU A 10 -10.55 -10.69 8.88
N ILE A 11 -9.74 -11.38 9.68
CA ILE A 11 -8.52 -10.83 10.27
C ILE A 11 -7.48 -10.52 9.17
N PHE A 12 -7.34 -11.40 8.17
CA PHE A 12 -6.45 -11.18 7.05
C PHE A 12 -6.88 -9.96 6.22
N GLU A 13 -8.16 -9.86 5.86
CA GLU A 13 -8.72 -8.70 5.16
C GLU A 13 -8.50 -7.40 5.97
N ALA A 14 -8.72 -7.44 7.30
CA ALA A 14 -8.50 -6.29 8.18
C ALA A 14 -7.03 -5.85 8.23
N MET A 15 -6.09 -6.80 8.32
CA MET A 15 -4.65 -6.50 8.31
C MET A 15 -4.22 -5.92 6.96
N MET A 16 -4.73 -6.45 5.85
CA MET A 16 -4.44 -5.95 4.50
C MET A 16 -4.96 -4.51 4.31
N ASN A 17 -6.19 -4.24 4.73
CA ASN A 17 -6.77 -2.89 4.71
C ASN A 17 -6.02 -1.90 5.61
N LYS A 18 -5.47 -2.38 6.73
CA LYS A 18 -4.61 -1.54 7.56
C LYS A 18 -3.30 -1.21 6.84
N ALA A 19 -2.62 -2.19 6.26
CA ALA A 19 -1.35 -1.98 5.56
C ALA A 19 -1.49 -0.97 4.41
N GLN A 20 -2.57 -1.07 3.64
CA GLN A 20 -2.84 -0.14 2.53
C GLN A 20 -3.13 1.30 3.00
N ARG A 21 -3.87 1.46 4.11
CA ARG A 21 -4.10 2.79 4.71
C ARG A 21 -2.82 3.43 5.24
N ASP A 22 -1.99 2.64 5.93
CA ASP A 22 -0.69 3.12 6.44
C ASP A 22 0.21 3.64 5.31
N VAL A 23 0.11 3.04 4.11
CA VAL A 23 0.82 3.53 2.91
C VAL A 23 0.27 4.84 2.40
N GLN A 24 -1.05 4.97 2.28
CA GLN A 24 -1.69 6.22 1.85
C GLN A 24 -1.32 7.38 2.78
N GLU A 25 -1.39 7.17 4.09
CA GLU A 25 -0.98 8.17 5.10
C GLU A 25 0.48 8.57 4.94
N LYS A 26 1.38 7.62 4.67
CA LYS A 26 2.79 7.91 4.40
C LYS A 26 2.99 8.74 3.14
N ILE A 27 2.27 8.45 2.05
CA ILE A 27 2.33 9.23 0.81
C ILE A 27 1.88 10.67 1.10
N LEU A 28 0.71 10.84 1.73
CA LEU A 28 0.15 12.16 2.04
C LEU A 28 1.07 12.96 2.96
N THR A 29 1.63 12.32 3.98
CA THR A 29 2.58 12.95 4.91
C THR A 29 3.84 13.40 4.16
N ALA A 30 4.45 12.53 3.36
CA ALA A 30 5.62 12.86 2.56
C ALA A 30 5.33 14.02 1.58
N ALA A 31 4.20 13.96 0.87
CA ALA A 31 3.76 15.02 -0.04
C ALA A 31 3.55 16.36 0.68
N SER A 32 2.97 16.35 1.89
CA SER A 32 2.78 17.56 2.71
C SER A 32 4.10 18.22 3.13
N TYR A 33 5.18 17.43 3.22
CA TYR A 33 6.54 17.93 3.46
C TYR A 33 7.29 18.30 2.18
N GLY A 34 6.63 18.31 1.02
CA GLY A 34 7.23 18.63 -0.27
C GLY A 34 8.09 17.50 -0.84
N GLN A 35 7.95 16.27 -0.35
CA GLN A 35 8.64 15.11 -0.89
C GLN A 35 7.87 14.50 -2.06
N THR A 36 8.60 13.93 -3.00
CA THR A 36 8.08 13.24 -4.20
C THR A 36 8.29 11.73 -4.17
N SER A 37 8.79 11.19 -3.05
CA SER A 37 8.96 9.76 -2.88
C SER A 37 8.97 9.34 -1.42
N CYS A 38 8.58 8.10 -1.16
CA CYS A 38 8.70 7.47 0.16
C CYS A 38 8.99 5.98 0.02
N THR A 39 9.67 5.40 1.02
CA THR A 39 9.94 3.96 1.08
C THR A 39 9.00 3.30 2.08
N ILE A 40 8.37 2.22 1.65
CA ILE A 40 7.44 1.41 2.44
C ILE A 40 7.87 -0.05 2.42
N ARG A 41 7.29 -0.86 3.32
CA ARG A 41 7.44 -2.32 3.23
C ARG A 41 6.43 -2.86 2.20
N SER A 42 6.84 -3.82 1.39
CA SER A 42 6.00 -4.44 0.35
C SER A 42 4.92 -5.37 0.92
N LYS A 43 5.06 -5.82 2.18
CA LYS A 43 4.10 -6.73 2.82
C LYS A 43 2.73 -6.09 2.97
N GLY A 44 1.70 -6.74 2.40
CA GLY A 44 0.31 -6.30 2.45
C GLY A 44 -0.15 -5.47 1.25
N LEU A 45 0.73 -5.25 0.27
CA LEU A 45 0.39 -4.56 -0.98
C LEU A 45 -0.12 -5.58 -2.00
N THR A 46 -1.34 -5.35 -2.45
CA THR A 46 -1.94 -6.16 -3.51
C THR A 46 -1.62 -5.55 -4.88
N PRO A 47 -1.54 -6.36 -5.94
CA PRO A 47 -1.42 -5.82 -7.30
C PRO A 47 -2.50 -4.80 -7.65
N SER A 48 -3.75 -5.04 -7.19
CA SER A 48 -4.86 -4.10 -7.36
C SER A 48 -4.63 -2.76 -6.66
N PHE A 49 -4.02 -2.76 -5.48
CA PHE A 49 -3.69 -1.54 -4.77
C PHE A 49 -2.57 -0.77 -5.47
N LEU A 50 -1.54 -1.46 -5.97
CA LEU A 50 -0.47 -0.82 -6.74
C LEU A 50 -0.99 -0.22 -8.05
N ALA A 51 -1.88 -0.91 -8.77
CA ALA A 51 -2.53 -0.38 -9.97
C ALA A 51 -3.40 0.85 -9.69
N ALA A 52 -4.09 0.88 -8.53
CA ALA A 52 -4.84 2.04 -8.10
C ALA A 52 -3.91 3.24 -7.80
N LEU A 53 -2.78 3.00 -7.13
CA LEU A 53 -1.76 4.04 -6.91
C LEU A 53 -1.20 4.59 -8.24
N GLU A 54 -0.92 3.71 -9.20
CA GLU A 54 -0.43 4.11 -10.52
C GLU A 54 -1.44 4.97 -11.28
N THR A 55 -2.74 4.67 -11.15
CA THR A 55 -3.83 5.49 -11.72
C THR A 55 -3.87 6.89 -11.12
N GLU A 56 -3.51 7.04 -9.85
CA GLU A 56 -3.39 8.32 -9.14
C GLU A 56 -2.04 9.02 -9.39
N GLY A 57 -1.19 8.49 -10.28
CA GLY A 57 0.11 9.06 -10.62
C GLY A 57 1.25 8.69 -9.65
N VAL A 58 1.02 7.72 -8.77
CA VAL A 58 2.03 7.19 -7.85
C VAL A 58 2.63 5.91 -8.43
N SER A 59 3.85 6.01 -8.94
CA SER A 59 4.61 4.87 -9.43
C SER A 59 5.32 4.14 -8.30
N SER A 60 5.63 2.86 -8.53
CA SER A 60 6.33 2.03 -7.56
C SER A 60 7.46 1.24 -8.18
N ILE A 61 8.55 1.06 -7.41
CA ILE A 61 9.67 0.21 -7.78
C ILE A 61 10.09 -0.63 -6.59
N GLU A 62 10.30 -1.93 -6.82
CA GLU A 62 10.84 -2.82 -5.80
C GLU A 62 12.29 -2.46 -5.47
N GLN A 63 12.60 -2.53 -4.18
CA GLN A 63 13.94 -2.37 -3.64
C GLN A 63 14.32 -3.62 -2.85
N ASP A 64 15.54 -3.63 -2.30
CA ASP A 64 16.04 -4.74 -1.49
C ASP A 64 15.18 -4.97 -0.22
N ASN A 65 15.16 -6.21 0.26
CA ASN A 65 14.62 -6.61 1.57
C ASN A 65 13.12 -6.31 1.79
N ASP A 66 12.23 -6.74 0.89
CA ASP A 66 10.77 -6.54 1.01
C ASP A 66 10.38 -5.06 1.16
N THR A 67 11.11 -4.16 0.49
CA THR A 67 10.77 -2.74 0.46
C THR A 67 10.37 -2.30 -0.94
N LEU A 68 9.48 -1.32 -0.99
CA LEU A 68 8.98 -0.71 -2.20
C LEU A 68 9.18 0.79 -2.08
N LYS A 69 9.80 1.40 -3.08
CA LYS A 69 9.87 2.85 -3.19
C LYS A 69 8.70 3.33 -4.04
N LEU A 70 7.88 4.20 -3.45
CA LEU A 70 6.84 4.93 -4.12
C LEU A 70 7.36 6.31 -4.53
N PHE A 71 6.97 6.77 -5.70
CA PHE A 71 7.36 8.09 -6.21
C PHE A 71 6.27 8.69 -7.11
N TRP A 72 6.18 10.01 -7.10
CA TRP A 72 5.17 10.80 -7.82
C TRP A 72 5.74 12.16 -8.20
N GLU A 73 5.14 12.82 -9.17
CA GLU A 73 5.50 14.18 -9.60
C GLU A 73 4.50 15.19 -9.02
N PHE A 74 4.96 16.42 -8.78
CA PHE A 74 4.13 17.56 -8.34
C PHE A 74 3.53 18.31 -9.53
#